data_AF-A0A920NFR6-F1
#
_entry.id   AF-A0A920NFR6-F1
#
_cell.length_a   1.000
_cell.length_b   1.000
_cell.length_c   1.000
_cell.angle_alpha   90.00
_cell.angle_beta   90.00
_cell.angle_gamma   90.00
#
_symmetry.space_group_name_H-M   'P 1'
#
loop_
_entity.id
_entity.type
_entity.pdbx_description
1 polymer ?
#
loop_
_entity_poly.entity_id
_entity_poly.type
_entity_poly.pdbx_seq_one_letter_code
_entity_poly.pdbx_strand_id
1 'polypeptide(L)' 'MAGVASMAGLSAGFAIFATMSAFNLGGEASIVSPITSLGFVVAVLLAYILLKEPVTSTKLIGSGLAIVAIVFLSR' A
#
# COMPACT_ATOMS: atom_id res chain seq x y z
N MET A 1 9.43 -22.68 4.98
CA MET A 1 9.86 -21.38 4.41
C MET A 1 9.47 -21.20 2.94
N ALA A 2 9.49 -22.24 2.08
CA ALA A 2 9.10 -22.09 0.67
C ALA A 2 7.64 -21.59 0.44
N GLY A 3 6.67 -22.01 1.26
CA GLY A 3 5.26 -21.60 1.11
C GLY A 3 4.98 -20.12 1.40
N VAL A 4 5.58 -19.56 2.46
CA VAL A 4 5.43 -18.11 2.78
C VAL A 4 6.14 -17.22 1.75
N ALA A 5 7.27 -17.69 1.20
CA ALA A 5 7.99 -16.97 0.15
C ALA A 5 7.19 -16.91 -1.17
N SER A 6 6.52 -18.00 -1.54
CA SER A 6 5.71 -18.05 -2.76
C SER A 6 4.45 -17.20 -2.65
N MET A 7 3.79 -17.16 -1.48
CA MET A 7 2.69 -16.22 -1.26
C MET A 7 3.14 -14.76 -1.36
N ALA A 8 4.24 -14.39 -0.69
CA ALA A 8 4.77 -13.03 -0.78
C ALA A 8 5.16 -12.64 -2.21
N GLY A 9 5.75 -13.58 -2.97
CA GLY A 9 6.09 -13.38 -4.37
C GLY A 9 4.86 -13.15 -5.26
N LEU A 10 3.78 -13.89 -5.03
CA LEU A 10 2.51 -13.71 -5.76
C LEU A 10 1.88 -12.34 -5.48
N SER A 11 1.82 -11.91 -4.23
CA SER A 11 1.29 -10.57 -3.91
C SER A 11 2.16 -9.46 -4.48
N ALA A 12 3.49 -9.60 -4.41
CA ALA A 12 4.40 -8.60 -4.98
C ALA A 12 4.28 -8.53 -6.52
N GLY A 13 4.21 -9.68 -7.19
CA GLY A 13 4.02 -9.76 -8.64
C GLY A 13 2.70 -9.12 -9.08
N PHE A 14 1.61 -9.40 -8.35
CA PHE A 14 0.31 -8.79 -8.62
C PHE A 14 0.33 -7.27 -8.42
N ALA A 15 0.99 -6.78 -7.38
CA ALA A 15 1.13 -5.35 -7.12
C ALA A 15 1.89 -4.62 -8.25
N ILE A 16 2.98 -5.20 -8.75
CA ILE A 16 3.74 -4.65 -9.88
C ILE A 16 2.88 -4.64 -11.15
N PHE A 17 2.15 -5.72 -11.42
CA PHE A 17 1.28 -5.81 -12.60
C PHE A 17 0.16 -4.77 -12.56
N ALA A 18 -0.48 -4.58 -11.41
CA ALA A 18 -1.49 -3.54 -11.21
C ALA A 18 -0.93 -2.13 -11.41
N THR A 19 0.28 -1.87 -10.88
CA THR A 19 0.96 -0.57 -11.03
C THR A 19 1.30 -0.28 -12.49
N MET A 20 1.86 -1.27 -13.21
CA MET A 20 2.14 -1.16 -14.65
C MET A 20 0.87 -0.98 -15.49
N SER A 21 -0.23 -1.61 -15.09
CA SER A 21 -1.54 -1.41 -15.73
C SER A 21 -2.07 0.00 -15.52
N ALA A 22 -1.91 0.58 -14.32
CA ALA A 22 -2.29 1.96 -14.02
C ALA A 22 -1.52 2.97 -14.88
N PHE A 23 -0.21 2.74 -15.10
CA PHE A 23 0.57 3.56 -16.02
C PHE A 23 0.13 3.41 -17.49
N ASN A 24 -0.15 2.18 -17.94
CA ASN A 24 -0.61 1.92 -19.31
C ASN A 24 -1.99 2.53 -19.62
N LEU A 25 -2.86 2.68 -18.62
CA LEU A 25 -4.17 3.33 -18.76
C LEU A 25 -4.07 4.87 -18.87
N GLY A 26 -2.85 5.44 -18.92
CA GLY A 26 -2.62 6.88 -18.98
C GLY A 26 -2.63 7.55 -17.61
N GLY A 27 -2.51 6.79 -16.52
CA GLY A 27 -2.38 7.34 -15.18
C GLY A 27 -1.08 8.15 -15.05
N GLU A 28 -1.20 9.41 -14.65
CA GLU A 28 -0.05 10.29 -14.44
C GLU A 28 0.87 9.73 -13.36
N ALA A 29 2.18 9.81 -13.58
CA ALA A 29 3.16 9.38 -12.59
C ALA A 29 3.02 10.11 -11.26
N SER A 30 2.60 11.38 -11.31
CA SER A 30 2.31 12.22 -10.15
C SER A 30 1.15 11.73 -9.29
N ILE A 31 0.25 10.90 -9.83
CA ILE A 31 -0.90 10.33 -9.11
C ILE A 31 -0.60 8.88 -8.71
N VAL A 32 -0.04 8.07 -9.63
CA VAL A 32 0.20 6.65 -9.40
C VAL A 32 1.31 6.43 -8.36
N SER A 33 2.38 7.23 -8.38
CA SER A 33 3.51 7.06 -7.46
C SER A 33 3.13 7.28 -5.98
N PRO A 34 2.41 8.36 -5.62
CA PRO A 34 1.93 8.53 -4.26
C PRO A 34 0.95 7.43 -3.84
N ILE A 35 0.01 7.04 -4.70
CA ILE A 35 -0.93 5.95 -4.41
C ILE A 35 -0.19 4.64 -4.10
N THR A 36 0.83 4.29 -4.88
CA THR A 36 1.61 3.07 -4.66
C THR A 36 2.37 3.12 -3.32
N SER A 37 2.78 4.31 -2.89
CA SER A 37 3.45 4.54 -1.60
C SER A 37 2.52 4.32 -0.38
N LEU A 38 1.19 4.30 -0.57
CA LEU A 38 0.23 3.89 0.48
C LEU A 38 0.18 2.39 0.74
N GLY A 39 0.99 1.57 0.05
CA GLY A 39 1.10 0.15 0.35
C GLY A 39 1.38 -0.14 1.84
N PHE A 40 2.05 0.78 2.55
CA PHE A 40 2.25 0.67 3.99
C PHE A 40 0.93 0.68 4.79
N VAL A 41 -0.10 1.42 4.37
CA VAL A 41 -1.40 1.46 5.06
C VAL A 41 -2.05 0.09 5.01
N VAL A 42 -1.94 -0.59 3.87
CA VAL A 42 -2.40 -1.99 3.73
C VAL A 42 -1.61 -2.90 4.67
N ALA A 43 -0.29 -2.70 4.79
CA ALA A 43 0.53 -3.46 5.73
C ALA A 43 0.12 -3.22 7.20
N VAL A 44 -0.22 -1.97 7.58
CA VAL A 44 -0.72 -1.65 8.93
C VAL A 44 -2.07 -2.33 9.20
N LEU A 45 -2.98 -2.32 8.23
CA LEU A 45 -4.27 -3.02 8.34
C LEU A 45 -4.08 -4.54 8.46
N LEU A 46 -3.19 -5.13 7.66
CA LEU A 46 -2.88 -6.55 7.74
C LEU A 46 -2.21 -6.91 9.07
N ALA A 47 -1.32 -6.07 9.60
CA ALA A 47 -0.71 -6.27 10.91
C ALA A 47 -1.76 -6.26 12.03
N TYR A 48 -2.74 -5.38 11.96
CA TYR A 48 -3.86 -5.36 12.91
C TYR A 48 -4.71 -6.64 12.84
N ILE A 49 -5.08 -7.06 11.63
CA ILE A 49 -6.01 -8.19 11.41
C ILE A 49 -5.33 -9.54 11.66
N LEU A 50 -4.16 -9.77 11.06
CA LEU A 50 -3.46 -11.06 11.09
C LEU A 50 -2.61 -11.22 12.34
N LEU A 51 -1.86 -10.18 12.70
CA LEU A 51 -0.90 -10.24 13.79
C LEU A 51 -1.50 -9.86 15.14
N LYS A 52 -2.72 -9.29 15.15
CA LYS A 52 -3.43 -8.77 16.35
C LYS A 52 -2.56 -7.85 17.19
N GLU A 53 -1.58 -7.20 16.55
CA GLU A 53 -0.71 -6.27 17.24
C GLU A 53 -1.52 -5.03 17.67
N PRO A 54 -1.30 -4.52 18.89
CA PRO A 54 -1.93 -3.28 19.32
C PRO A 54 -1.45 -2.15 18.41
N VAL A 55 -2.35 -1.67 17.56
CA VAL A 55 -2.09 -0.52 16.69
C VAL A 55 -2.04 0.69 17.60
N THR A 56 -0.83 1.16 17.86
CA THR A 56 -0.59 2.35 18.66
C THR A 56 -1.23 3.56 17.97
N SER A 57 -1.74 4.52 18.74
CA SER A 57 -2.43 5.71 18.21
C SER A 57 -1.58 6.47 17.18
N THR A 58 -0.25 6.42 17.31
CA THR A 58 0.71 6.97 16.34
C THR A 58 0.66 6.30 14.97
N LYS A 59 0.45 4.97 14.88
CA LYS A 59 0.29 4.28 13.58
C LYS A 59 -1.01 4.71 12.90
N LEU A 60 -2.10 4.82 13.66
CA LEU A 60 -3.40 5.28 13.14
C LEU A 60 -3.35 6.73 12.65
N ILE A 61 -2.78 7.63 13.45
CA ILE A 61 -2.62 9.04 13.08
C ILE A 61 -1.69 9.17 11.85
N GLY A 62 -0.57 8.43 11.83
CA GLY A 62 0.36 8.41 10.71
C GLY A 62 -0.28 7.90 9.41
N SER A 63 -1.06 6.81 9.48
CA SER A 63 -1.81 6.31 8.33
C SER A 63 -2.87 7.30 7.86
N GLY A 64 -3.60 7.95 8.78
CA GLY A 64 -4.56 9.00 8.45
C GLY A 64 -3.90 10.20 7.75
N LEU A 65 -2.79 10.70 8.28
CA LEU A 65 -2.01 11.78 7.67
C LEU A 65 -1.47 11.40 6.29
N ALA A 66 -1.00 10.16 6.11
CA ALA A 66 -0.52 9.69 4.81
C ALA A 66 -1.64 9.65 3.76
N ILE A 67 -2.85 9.21 4.14
CA ILE A 67 -4.02 9.24 3.25
C ILE A 67 -4.36 10.68 2.86
N VAL A 68 -4.40 11.60 3.84
CA VAL A 68 -4.70 13.02 3.58
C VAL A 68 -3.66 13.65 2.66
N ALA A 69 -2.37 13.38 2.89
CA ALA A 69 -1.28 13.90 2.07
C ALA A 69 -1.43 13.48 0.60
N ILE A 70 -1.89 12.27 0.35
CA ILE A 70 -2.05 11.75 -1.01
C ILE A 70 -3.31 12.28 -1.68
N VAL A 71 -4.40 12.45 -0.94
CA VAL A 71 -5.59 13.15 -1.46
C VAL A 71 -5.26 14.58 -1.87
N PHE A 72 -4.32 15.24 -1.18
CA PHE A 72 -3.84 16.57 -1.55
C PHE A 72 -2.89 16.55 -2.75
N LEU A 73 -2.01 15.55 -2.84
CA LEU A 73 -1.02 15.44 -3.92
C LEU A 73 -1.62 14.89 -5.23
N SER A 74 -2.71 14.11 -5.15
CA SER A 74 -3.40 13.53 -6.32
C SER A 74 -4.46 14.45 -6.94
N ARG A 75 -4.45 15.74 -6.59
CA ARG A 75 -5.32 16.79 -7.14
C ARG A 75 -4.48 17.79 -7.91
#